data_AF-A0A4U0ZS66-F1
#
_entry.id   AF-A0A4U0ZS66-F1
#
_cell.length_a   1.000
_cell.length_b   1.000
_cell.length_c   1.000
_cell.angle_alpha   90.00
_cell.angle_beta   90.00
_cell.angle_gamma   90.00
#
_symmetry.space_group_name_H-M   'P 1'
#
loop_
_entity.id
_entity.type
_entity.pdbx_description
1 polymer ?
#
loop_
_entity_poly.entity_id
_entity_poly.type
_entity_poly.pdbx_seq_one_letter_code
_entity_poly.pdbx_strand_id
1 'polypeptide(L)'
;MHVLFYQFRVLPGKSNKLRGKIVGALATVMVFADSDDVGRARCGRFISQNDWEIEKFIKVMFMGPQQIENLNCELAKVYKRAEKFGIAACFDSWSSLAGNIGRIS
;
A
#
# COMPACT_ATOMS: atom_id res chain seq x y z
N MET A 1 -7.26 -13.96 13.54
CA MET A 1 -6.36 -13.19 12.65
C MET A 1 -6.65 -13.48 11.18
N HIS A 2 -7.11 -12.47 10.45
CA HIS A 2 -7.40 -12.53 9.01
C HIS A 2 -6.43 -11.63 8.25
N VAL A 3 -6.27 -11.87 6.94
CA VAL A 3 -5.54 -10.98 6.06
C VAL A 3 -6.49 -9.93 5.51
N LEU A 4 -6.15 -8.67 5.75
CA LEU A 4 -6.83 -7.52 5.19
C LEU A 4 -5.94 -6.90 4.12
N PHE A 5 -6.57 -6.66 2.98
CA PHE A 5 -6.00 -5.96 1.84
C PHE A 5 -6.54 -4.53 1.82
N TYR A 6 -5.66 -3.56 1.98
CA TYR A 6 -5.97 -2.13 1.89
C TYR A 6 -5.37 -1.52 0.65
N GLN A 7 -6.11 -0.59 0.05
CA GLN A 7 -5.56 0.33 -0.95
C GLN A 7 -5.72 1.77 -0.49
N PHE A 8 -4.61 2.50 -0.57
CA PHE A 8 -4.53 3.92 -0.29
C PHE A 8 -3.91 4.63 -1.48
N ARG A 9 -4.39 5.82 -1.78
CA ARG A 9 -3.59 6.80 -2.49
C ARG A 9 -2.69 7.49 -1.47
N VAL A 10 -1.39 7.46 -1.73
CA VAL A 10 -0.38 8.06 -0.86
C VAL A 10 0.43 9.10 -1.60
N LEU A 11 0.89 10.09 -0.84
CA LEU A 11 1.87 11.08 -1.26
C LEU A 11 3.18 10.84 -0.51
N PRO A 12 4.32 11.30 -1.04
CA PRO A 12 5.53 11.38 -0.25
C PRO A 12 5.33 12.29 0.96
N GLY A 13 5.97 11.94 2.07
CA GLY A 13 5.99 12.74 3.27
C GLY A 13 6.62 14.11 3.06
N LYS A 14 6.45 14.99 4.05
CA LYS A 14 6.78 16.43 3.94
C LYS A 14 8.25 16.69 3.63
N SER A 15 9.13 15.82 4.12
CA SER A 15 10.57 15.83 3.92
C SER A 15 11.03 15.35 2.55
N ASN A 16 10.17 14.70 1.78
CA ASN A 16 10.58 14.04 0.55
C ASN A 16 10.66 15.04 -0.62
N LYS A 17 11.82 15.06 -1.30
CA LYS A 17 12.12 15.96 -2.44
C LYS A 17 11.20 15.79 -3.66
N LEU A 18 10.44 14.68 -3.70
CA LEU A 18 9.44 14.40 -4.74
C LEU A 18 8.07 14.99 -4.43
N ARG A 19 7.84 15.49 -3.20
CA ARG A 19 6.59 16.14 -2.83
C ARG A 19 6.33 17.36 -3.74
N GLY A 20 5.12 17.42 -4.29
CA GLY A 20 4.73 18.44 -5.27
C GLY A 20 5.27 18.20 -6.70
N LYS A 21 6.02 17.11 -6.95
CA LYS A 21 6.51 16.72 -8.30
C LYS A 21 5.82 15.49 -8.86
N ILE A 22 5.04 14.78 -8.04
CA ILE A 22 4.35 13.56 -8.40
C ILE A 22 2.88 13.63 -7.95
N VAL A 23 2.00 12.94 -8.67
CA VAL A 23 0.54 12.96 -8.49
C VAL A 23 0.09 12.06 -7.32
N GLY A 24 1.04 11.38 -6.68
CA GLY A 24 0.80 10.32 -5.70
C GLY A 24 0.92 8.92 -6.31
N ALA A 25 0.90 7.91 -5.46
CA ALA A 25 0.99 6.50 -5.82
C ALA A 25 -0.15 5.71 -5.17
N LEU A 26 -0.45 4.56 -5.77
CA LEU A 26 -1.35 3.58 -5.18
C LEU A 26 -0.54 2.66 -4.27
N ALA A 27 -0.69 2.80 -2.96
CA ALA A 27 -0.12 1.88 -1.99
C ALA A 27 -1.12 0.74 -1.73
N THR A 28 -0.68 -0.48 -1.99
CA THR A 28 -1.37 -1.70 -1.60
C THR A 28 -0.70 -2.25 -0.34
N VAL A 29 -1.47 -2.37 0.74
CA VAL A 29 -0.98 -2.84 2.04
C VAL A 29 -1.72 -4.11 2.42
N MET A 30 -0.99 -5.17 2.75
CA MET A 30 -1.55 -6.38 3.34
C MET A 30 -1.17 -6.42 4.82
N VAL A 31 -2.16 -6.60 5.68
CA VAL A 31 -1.99 -6.65 7.12
C VAL A 31 -2.76 -7.82 7.71
N PHE A 32 -2.12 -8.53 8.63
CA PHE A 32 -2.77 -9.54 9.43
C PHE A 32 -3.34 -8.86 10.67
N ALA A 33 -4.66 -8.91 10.87
CA ALA A 33 -5.32 -8.30 12.02
C ALA A 33 -6.60 -9.05 12.39
N ASP A 34 -7.11 -8.79 13.59
CA ASP A 34 -8.34 -9.42 14.09
C ASP A 34 -9.62 -8.65 13.70
N SER A 35 -9.49 -7.37 13.33
CA SER A 35 -10.59 -6.52 12.85
C SER A 35 -10.11 -5.45 11.86
N ASP A 36 -11.02 -4.84 11.11
CA ASP A 36 -10.73 -3.69 10.24
C ASP A 36 -10.13 -2.52 11.03
N ASP A 37 -10.65 -2.20 12.22
CA ASP A 37 -10.15 -1.09 13.02
C ASP A 37 -8.66 -1.28 13.40
N VAL A 38 -8.29 -2.49 13.82
CA VAL A 38 -6.90 -2.82 14.14
C VAL A 38 -6.04 -2.82 12.87
N GLY A 39 -6.55 -3.36 11.77
CA GLY A 39 -5.88 -3.36 10.47
C GLY A 39 -5.58 -1.94 9.98
N ARG A 40 -6.58 -1.06 9.99
CA ARG A 40 -6.49 0.35 9.59
C ARG A 40 -5.50 1.12 10.46
N ALA A 41 -5.54 0.93 11.78
CA ALA A 41 -4.59 1.55 12.69
C ALA A 41 -3.15 1.09 12.42
N ARG A 42 -2.93 -0.21 12.15
CA ARG A 42 -1.61 -0.74 11.76
C ARG A 42 -1.14 -0.18 10.43
N CYS A 43 -2.02 -0.11 9.42
CA CYS A 43 -1.71 0.52 8.13
C CYS A 43 -1.32 1.99 8.28
N GLY A 44 -2.07 2.78 9.05
CA GLY A 44 -1.76 4.19 9.29
C GLY A 44 -0.38 4.39 9.93
N ARG A 45 -0.05 3.59 10.95
CA ARG A 45 1.28 3.61 11.58
C ARG A 45 2.38 3.21 10.60
N PHE A 46 2.17 2.13 9.85
CA PHE A 46 3.15 1.65 8.87
C PHE A 46 3.41 2.68 7.77
N ILE A 47 2.36 3.29 7.23
CA ILE A 47 2.46 4.34 6.22
C ILE A 47 3.23 5.55 6.77
N SER A 48 2.90 6.00 7.99
CA SER A 48 3.62 7.11 8.62
C SER A 48 5.09 6.80 8.88
N GLN A 49 5.43 5.56 9.27
CA GLN A 49 6.82 5.14 9.50
C GLN A 49 7.66 5.11 8.22
N ASN A 50 7.03 4.94 7.07
CA ASN A 50 7.70 4.96 5.77
C ASN A 50 7.79 6.38 5.16
N ASP A 51 7.50 7.43 5.93
CA ASP A 51 7.44 8.82 5.48
C ASP A 51 6.49 8.99 4.28
N TRP A 52 5.30 8.39 4.37
CA TRP A 52 4.21 8.54 3.41
C TRP A 52 3.01 9.22 4.07
N GLU A 53 2.23 9.92 3.26
CA GLU A 53 1.01 10.60 3.70
C GLU A 53 -0.20 10.00 2.98
N ILE A 54 -1.23 9.60 3.74
CA ILE A 54 -2.47 9.09 3.15
C ILE A 54 -3.24 10.27 2.59
N GLU A 55 -3.36 10.33 1.27
CA GLU A 55 -4.21 11.30 0.59
C GLU A 55 -5.67 10.81 0.56
N LYS A 56 -5.86 9.52 0.24
CA LYS A 56 -7.21 8.94 0.12
C LYS A 56 -7.21 7.46 0.43
N PHE A 57 -8.17 7.02 1.24
CA PHE A 57 -8.51 5.60 1.35
C PHE A 57 -9.36 5.18 0.13
N ILE A 58 -9.01 4.06 -0.49
CA ILE A 58 -9.70 3.56 -1.69
C ILE A 58 -10.60 2.40 -1.33
N LYS A 59 -10.05 1.32 -0.76
CA LYS A 59 -10.85 0.14 -0.37
C LYS A 59 -10.15 -0.73 0.66
N VAL A 60 -10.94 -1.57 1.30
CA VAL A 60 -10.50 -2.67 2.17
C VAL A 60 -11.20 -3.96 1.74
N MET A 61 -10.51 -5.08 1.82
CA MET A 61 -11.06 -6.42 1.56
C MET A 61 -10.49 -7.43 2.54
N PHE A 62 -11.35 -8.27 3.12
CA PHE A 62 -10.91 -9.49 3.80
C PHE A 62 -10.54 -10.54 2.77
N MET A 63 -9.33 -11.06 2.87
CA MET A 63 -8.83 -12.09 1.96
C MET A 63 -9.09 -13.48 2.52
N GLY A 64 -9.89 -14.26 1.79
CA GLY A 64 -10.06 -15.69 2.01
C GLY A 64 -8.99 -16.53 1.30
N PRO A 65 -8.90 -17.85 1.60
CA PRO A 65 -7.89 -18.74 1.04
C PRO A 65 -7.82 -18.73 -0.49
N GLN A 66 -8.96 -18.80 -1.18
CA GLN A 66 -9.03 -18.77 -2.64
C GLN A 66 -8.47 -17.47 -3.24
N GLN A 67 -8.67 -16.32 -2.58
CA GLN A 67 -8.15 -15.05 -3.06
C GLN A 67 -6.64 -14.97 -2.86
N ILE A 68 -6.12 -15.58 -1.81
CA ILE A 68 -4.68 -15.66 -1.52
C ILE A 68 -3.97 -16.54 -2.55
N GLU A 69 -4.54 -17.70 -2.89
CA GLU A 69 -4.00 -18.62 -3.89
C GLU A 69 -3.94 -18.01 -5.29
N ASN A 70 -4.88 -17.10 -5.61
CA ASN A 70 -4.97 -16.43 -6.90
C ASN A 70 -4.25 -15.07 -6.95
N LEU A 71 -3.41 -14.75 -5.96
CA LEU A 71 -2.61 -13.52 -6.01
C LEU A 71 -1.61 -13.57 -7.18
N ASN A 72 -1.48 -12.45 -7.89
CA ASN A 72 -0.39 -12.30 -8.84
C ASN A 72 0.99 -12.32 -8.14
N CYS A 73 2.06 -12.50 -8.91
CA CYS A 73 3.41 -12.66 -8.37
C CYS A 73 3.84 -11.52 -7.41
N GLU A 74 3.52 -10.27 -7.72
CA GLU A 74 3.92 -9.13 -6.88
C GLU A 74 3.13 -9.07 -5.59
N LEU A 75 1.81 -9.26 -5.64
CA LEU A 75 0.96 -9.30 -4.46
C LEU A 75 1.25 -10.53 -3.58
N ALA A 76 1.63 -11.67 -4.18
CA ALA A 76 2.07 -12.85 -3.45
C ALA A 76 3.36 -12.59 -2.66
N LYS A 77 4.30 -11.80 -3.21
CA LYS A 77 5.50 -11.36 -2.47
C LYS A 77 5.14 -10.47 -1.28
N VAL A 78 4.19 -9.54 -1.46
CA VAL A 78 3.70 -8.67 -0.37
C VAL A 78 3.02 -9.52 0.70
N TYR A 79 2.15 -10.45 0.31
CA TYR A 79 1.52 -11.39 1.23
C TYR A 79 2.56 -12.15 2.05
N LYS A 80 3.57 -12.74 1.41
CA LYS A 80 4.62 -13.52 2.09
C LYS A 80 5.47 -12.68 3.04
N ARG A 81 5.66 -11.38 2.76
CA ARG A 81 6.31 -10.45 3.69
C ARG A 81 5.38 -10.12 4.86
N ALA A 82 4.11 -9.85 4.59
CA ALA A 82 3.11 -9.58 5.63
C ALA A 82 2.91 -10.78 6.56
N GLU A 83 3.00 -12.01 6.04
CA GLU A 83 2.93 -13.25 6.83
C GLU A 83 4.08 -13.33 7.86
N LYS A 84 5.26 -12.81 7.52
CA LYS A 84 6.44 -12.81 8.41
C LYS A 84 6.43 -11.66 9.42
N PHE A 85 6.01 -10.48 9.00
CA PHE A 85 6.14 -9.24 9.79
C PHE A 85 4.81 -8.68 10.31
N GLY A 86 3.69 -9.36 10.03
CA GLY A 86 2.33 -8.92 10.34
C GLY A 86 1.77 -7.85 9.38
N ILE A 87 2.62 -7.16 8.63
CA ILE A 87 2.23 -6.14 7.65
C ILE A 87 3.29 -5.97 6.56
N ALA A 88 2.88 -5.70 5.33
CA ALA A 88 3.76 -5.28 4.25
C ALA A 88 2.99 -4.43 3.24
N ALA A 89 3.73 -3.63 2.47
CA ALA A 89 3.16 -2.84 1.38
C ALA A 89 4.00 -2.93 0.12
N CYS A 90 3.35 -2.70 -1.01
CA CYS A 90 3.96 -2.27 -2.25
C CYS A 90 3.26 -1.00 -2.75
N PHE A 91 3.91 -0.27 -3.63
CA PHE A 91 3.30 0.86 -4.32
C PHE A 91 3.44 0.67 -5.83
N ASP A 92 2.36 0.96 -6.56
CA ASP A 92 2.43 1.13 -7.99
C ASP A 92 3.15 2.46 -8.29
N SER A 93 3.90 2.52 -9.38
CA SER A 93 4.88 3.57 -9.63
C SER A 93 4.35 5.00 -9.44
N TRP A 94 5.23 5.88 -8.96
CA TRP A 94 4.95 7.31 -8.86
C TRP A 94 4.74 7.90 -10.26
N SER A 95 3.53 8.36 -10.54
CA SER A 95 3.28 9.12 -11.76
C SER A 95 3.76 10.56 -11.54
N SER A 96 4.72 11.02 -12.35
CA SER A 96 5.19 12.40 -12.29
C SER A 96 4.07 13.35 -12.73
N LEU A 97 4.01 14.54 -12.14
CA LEU A 97 3.12 15.61 -12.63
C LEU A 97 3.47 16.04 -14.07
N ALA A 98 4.69 15.71 -14.53
CA ALA A 98 5.15 15.92 -15.90
C ALA A 98 4.68 14.83 -16.89
N GLY A 99 3.87 13.86 -16.45
CA GLY A 99 3.46 12.68 -17.22
C GLY A 99 2.41 12.90 -18.32
N ASN A 100 2.40 14.07 -18.97
CA ASN A 100 2.10 14.10 -20.40
C ASN A 100 3.47 14.07 -21.08
N ILE A 101 3.85 12.89 -21.58
CA ILE A 101 5.13 12.47 -22.21
C ILE A 101 5.92 11.46 -21.35
N GLY A 102 5.84 10.19 -21.76
CA GLY A 102 6.98 9.27 -21.76
C GLY A 102 7.30 8.50 -20.47
N ARG A 103 7.08 7.18 -20.52
CA ARG A 103 7.73 6.20 -19.63
C ARG A 103 9.24 6.44 -19.64
N ILE A 104 9.86 6.47 -18.46
CA ILE A 104 11.28 6.19 -18.32
C ILE A 104 11.39 4.89 -17.53
N SER A 105 11.82 3.86 -18.26
CA SER A 105 12.29 2.55 -17.79
C SER A 105 13.55 2.67 -16.97
#